data_AF-A0A2J1DR40-F1
#
_entry.id   AF-A0A2J1DR40-F1
#
_cell.length_a   1.000
_cell.length_b   1.000
_cell.length_c   1.000
_cell.angle_alpha   90.00
_cell.angle_beta   90.00
_cell.angle_gamma   90.00
#
_symmetry.space_group_name_H-M   'P 1'
#
loop_
_entity.id
_entity.type
_entity.pdbx_description
1 polymer ?
#
loop_
_entity_poly.entity_id
_entity_poly.type
_entity_poly.pdbx_seq_one_letter_code
_entity_poly.pdbx_strand_id
1 'polypeptide(L)' 'MSDIDLICELLADAKVFNETKSGLKRYICAKCPKDGFEAQVSRVEKNDTTKQSVEKAAFYCPICNNEFVVSAKDMYFG' A
#
# COMPACT_ATOMS: atom_id res chain seq x y z
N MET A 1 -18.03 -0.05 0.92
CA MET A 1 -16.71 0.00 0.27
C MET A 1 -15.75 -0.66 1.24
N SER A 2 -15.05 -1.72 0.83
CA SER A 2 -14.07 -2.36 1.71
C SER A 2 -12.78 -1.53 1.77
N ASP A 3 -11.97 -1.73 2.80
CA ASP A 3 -10.65 -1.09 2.90
C ASP A 3 -9.76 -1.46 1.70
N ILE A 4 -9.92 -2.67 1.15
CA ILE A 4 -9.20 -3.13 -0.03
C ILE A 4 -9.57 -2.29 -1.26
N ASP A 5 -10.86 -2.00 -1.45
CA ASP A 5 -11.32 -1.18 -2.59
C ASP A 5 -10.75 0.24 -2.48
N LEU A 6 -10.78 0.82 -1.28
CA LEU A 6 -10.21 2.15 -1.03
C LEU A 6 -8.69 2.17 -1.24
N ILE A 7 -7.96 1.14 -0.79
CA ILE A 7 -6.53 1.01 -1.04
C ILE A 7 -6.24 0.96 -2.55
N CYS A 8 -6.99 0.16 -3.31
CA CYS A 8 -6.86 0.07 -4.76
C CYS A 8 -7.10 1.43 -5.46
N GLU A 9 -8.14 2.17 -5.06
CA GLU A 9 -8.44 3.51 -5.58
C GLU A 9 -7.32 4.51 -5.26
N LEU A 10 -6.84 4.54 -4.02
CA LEU A 10 -5.74 5.42 -3.62
C LEU A 10 -4.47 5.11 -4.40
N LEU A 11 -4.11 3.83 -4.53
CA LEU A 11 -2.94 3.41 -5.29
C LEU A 11 -3.07 3.77 -6.78
N ALA A 12 -4.27 3.64 -7.37
CA ALA A 12 -4.51 4.07 -8.76
C ALA A 12 -4.22 5.58 -8.94
N ASP A 13 -4.61 6.39 -7.96
CA ASP A 13 -4.34 7.83 -7.88
C ASP A 13 -2.91 8.19 -7.44
N ALA A 14 -2.03 7.20 -7.24
CA ALA A 14 -0.69 7.35 -6.67
C ALA A 14 -0.68 8.02 -5.26
N LYS A 15 -1.79 7.89 -4.53
CA LYS A 15 -1.90 8.26 -3.12
C LYS A 15 -1.57 7.05 -2.24
N VAL A 16 -0.78 7.29 -1.20
CA VAL A 16 -0.33 6.24 -0.26
C VAL A 16 -0.92 6.40 1.13
N PHE A 17 -1.91 7.29 1.29
CA PHE A 17 -2.61 7.52 2.55
C PHE A 17 -4.06 7.91 2.30
N ASN A 18 -4.90 7.67 3.29
CA ASN A 18 -6.25 8.21 3.41
C ASN A 18 -6.29 9.27 4.52
N GLU A 19 -7.09 10.32 4.36
CA GLU A 19 -7.28 11.34 5.38
C GLU A 19 -8.70 11.24 5.96
N THR A 20 -8.80 11.13 7.29
CA THR A 20 -10.10 11.03 7.97
C THR A 20 -10.77 12.40 8.05
N LYS A 21 -12.06 12.44 8.43
CA LYS A 21 -12.80 13.69 8.68
C LYS A 21 -12.15 14.59 9.74
N SER A 22 -11.33 14.03 10.63
CA SER A 22 -10.58 14.79 11.64
C SER A 22 -9.23 15.30 11.14
N GLY A 23 -8.88 15.06 9.88
CA GLY A 23 -7.58 15.41 9.29
C GLY A 23 -6.45 14.41 9.60
N LEU A 24 -6.77 13.23 10.16
CA LEU A 24 -5.74 12.23 10.48
C LEU A 24 -5.37 11.47 9.20
N LYS A 25 -4.07 11.47 8.87
CA LYS A 25 -3.53 10.69 7.74
C LYS A 25 -3.18 9.27 8.18
N ARG A 26 -3.82 8.30 7.54
CA ARG A 26 -3.57 6.87 7.71
C ARG A 26 -2.85 6.34 6.49
N TYR A 27 -1.61 5.88 6.66
CA TYR A 27 -0.76 5.44 5.57
C TYR A 27 -1.04 3.97 5.23
N ILE A 28 -0.88 3.63 3.95
CA ILE A 28 -0.97 2.24 3.49
C ILE A 28 0.32 1.54 3.92
N CYS A 29 0.14 0.51 4.75
CA CYS A 29 1.20 -0.28 5.34
C CYS A 29 1.07 -1.75 4.96
N ALA A 30 2.19 -2.47 5.04
CA ALA A 30 2.23 -3.93 4.96
C ALA A 30 3.37 -4.47 5.85
N LYS A 31 3.20 -5.70 6.34
CA LYS A 31 4.24 -6.37 7.13
C LYS A 31 5.23 -7.07 6.21
N CYS A 32 6.52 -6.87 6.48
CA CYS A 32 7.57 -7.60 5.81
C CYS A 32 7.43 -9.10 6.14
N PRO A 33 7.44 -9.98 5.12
CA PRO A 33 7.24 -11.42 5.34
C PRO A 33 8.40 -12.10 6.07
N LYS A 34 9.56 -11.44 6.18
CA LYS A 34 10.77 -12.01 6.79
C LYS A 34 10.87 -11.74 8.29
N ASP A 35 10.58 -10.51 8.72
CA ASP A 35 10.78 -10.06 10.11
C ASP A 35 9.52 -9.47 10.75
N GLY A 36 8.43 -9.32 9.99
CA GLY A 36 7.18 -8.73 10.47
C GLY A 36 7.21 -7.21 10.63
N PHE A 37 8.28 -6.53 10.21
CA PHE A 37 8.39 -5.08 10.27
C PHE A 37 7.28 -4.41 9.44
N GLU A 38 6.62 -3.41 10.01
CA GLU A 38 5.62 -2.64 9.30
C GLU A 38 6.28 -1.59 8.42
N ALA A 39 6.16 -1.75 7.10
CA ALA A 39 6.65 -0.81 6.12
C ALA A 39 5.49 -0.04 5.48
N GLN A 40 5.74 1.22 5.13
CA GLN A 40 4.84 2.01 4.29
C GLN A 40 5.11 1.76 2.82
N VAL A 41 4.12 2.05 1.96
CA VAL A 41 4.28 1.96 0.51
C VAL A 41 5.47 2.80 0.06
N SER A 42 6.43 2.16 -0.61
CA SER A 42 7.61 2.82 -1.18
C SER A 42 7.39 3.20 -2.64
N ARG A 43 6.70 2.35 -3.40
CA ARG A 43 6.42 2.59 -4.82
C ARG A 43 5.13 1.90 -5.21
N VAL A 44 4.29 2.61 -5.95
CA VAL A 44 3.08 2.04 -6.55
C VAL A 44 3.46 1.35 -7.85
N GLU A 45 3.12 0.07 -8.01
CA GLU A 45 3.34 -0.64 -9.27
C GLU A 45 2.12 -0.51 -10.16
N LYS A 46 2.15 0.49 -11.05
CA LYS A 46 1.14 0.63 -12.10
C LYS A 46 1.39 -0.43 -13.16
N ASN A 47 0.62 -1.51 -13.17
CA ASN A 47 0.60 -2.41 -14.32
C ASN A 47 -0.08 -1.72 -15.50
N ASP A 48 0.48 -1.93 -16.69
CA ASP A 48 0.14 -1.25 -17.94
C ASP A 48 -1.37 -1.15 -18.24
N THR A 49 -1.82 0.10 -18.28
CA THR A 49 -2.79 0.70 -19.23
C THR A 49 -4.21 0.14 -19.42
N THR A 50 -4.68 -0.87 -18.68
CA THR A 50 -6.05 -1.40 -18.93
C THR A 50 -6.92 -1.70 -17.71
N LYS A 51 -6.37 -1.74 -16.49
CA LYS A 51 -7.15 -1.94 -15.27
C LYS A 51 -7.17 -0.67 -14.44
N GLN A 52 -8.37 -0.18 -14.13
CA GLN A 52 -8.61 0.93 -13.20
C GLN A 52 -8.12 0.65 -11.76
N SER A 53 -7.74 -0.59 -11.44
CA SER A 53 -7.31 -1.00 -10.10
C SER A 53 -5.82 -1.34 -10.08
N VAL A 54 -5.05 -0.59 -9.29
CA VAL A 54 -3.70 -1.00 -8.87
C VAL A 54 -3.84 -1.95 -7.69
N GLU A 55 -3.58 -3.23 -7.92
CA GLU A 55 -3.78 -4.29 -6.92
C GLU A 55 -2.51 -4.64 -6.13
N LYS A 56 -1.37 -3.99 -6.45
CA LYS A 56 -0.07 -4.29 -5.85
C LYS A 56 0.78 -3.04 -5.65
N ALA A 57 1.62 -3.06 -4.63
CA ALA A 57 2.59 -2.01 -4.35
C ALA A 57 3.87 -2.61 -3.76
N ALA A 58 4.98 -1.93 -3.99
CA ALA A 58 6.27 -2.25 -3.41
C ALA A 58 6.48 -1.51 -2.09
N PHE A 59 7.08 -2.21 -1.15
CA PHE A 59 7.41 -1.77 0.21
C PHE A 59 8.89 -2.01 0.44
N TYR A 60 9.52 -1.13 1.22
CA TYR A 60 10.91 -1.27 1.59
C TYR A 60 11.02 -1.65 3.07
N CYS A 61 11.66 -2.79 3.34
CA CYS A 61 12.00 -3.17 4.71
C CYS A 61 13.44 -2.75 5.03
N PRO A 62 13.67 -1.79 5.96
CA PRO A 62 15.00 -1.35 6.35
C PRO A 62 15.76 -2.39 7.18
N ILE A 63 15.06 -3.29 7.88
CA ILE A 63 15.70 -4.35 8.68
C ILE A 63 16.27 -5.43 7.77
N CYS A 64 15.49 -5.88 6.78
CA CYS A 64 15.94 -6.82 5.77
C CYS A 64 16.79 -6.19 4.65
N ASN A 65 16.84 -4.86 4.57
CA ASN A 65 17.45 -4.10 3.47
C ASN A 65 17.00 -4.59 2.08
N ASN A 66 15.69 -4.85 1.93
CA ASN A 66 15.10 -5.46 0.73
C ASN A 66 13.72 -4.86 0.43
N GLU A 67 13.40 -4.74 -0.86
CA GLU A 67 12.04 -4.46 -1.34
C GLU A 67 11.21 -5.75 -1.39
N PHE A 68 9.90 -5.61 -1.15
CA PHE A 68 8.93 -6.68 -1.30
C PHE A 68 7.62 -6.12 -1.89
N VAL A 69 6.99 -6.89 -2.77
CA VAL A 69 5.72 -6.52 -3.41
C VAL A 69 4.57 -7.24 -2.71
N VAL A 70 3.54 -6.47 -2.38
CA VAL A 70 2.40 -6.93 -1.60
C VAL A 70 1.12 -6.71 -2.40
N SER A 71 0.14 -7.60 -2.25
CA SER A 71 -1.19 -7.44 -2.83
C SER A 71 -2.09 -6.57 -1.95
N ALA A 72 -3.05 -5.85 -2.52
CA ALA A 72 -3.94 -4.98 -1.75
C ALA A 72 -4.71 -5.70 -0.63
N LYS A 73 -4.82 -7.05 -0.71
CA LYS A 73 -5.45 -7.89 0.31
C LYS A 73 -4.63 -7.99 1.61
N ASP A 74 -3.32 -7.79 1.53
CA ASP A 74 -2.40 -7.88 2.66
C ASP A 74 -1.94 -6.49 3.14
N MET A 75 -2.47 -5.44 2.53
CA MET A 75 -2.24 -4.05 2.92
C MET A 75 -3.31 -3.57 3.89
N TYR A 76 -2.97 -2.59 4.72
CA TYR A 76 -3.90 -1.99 5.67
C TYR A 76 -3.54 -0.53 5.96
N PHE A 77 -4.49 0.20 6.56
CA PHE A 77 -4.26 1.56 7.05
C PHE A 77 -3.66 1.54 8.45
N GLY A 78 -2.39 1.94 8.55
CA GLY A 78 -1.69 2.21 9.82
C GLY A 78 -2.24 3.41 10.57
#